data_AF-A0A4U7EXI4-F1
#
_entry.id   AF-A0A4U7EXI4-F1
#
_cell.length_a   1.000
_cell.length_b   1.000
_cell.length_c   1.000
_cell.angle_alpha   90.00
_cell.angle_beta   90.00
_cell.angle_gamma   90.00
#
_symmetry.space_group_name_H-M   'P 1'
#
loop_
_entity.id
_entity.type
_entity.pdbx_description
1 polymer ?
#
loop_
_entity_poly.entity_id
_entity_poly.type
_entity_poly.pdbx_seq_one_letter_code
_entity_poly.pdbx_strand_id
1 'polypeptide(L)'
;MLSARIRALLLGKDSAASKRWAAAAVAVAVLSFGYFAALKGLTGFEWPFHLFLWWEGYALLLGVLITIQAYANGGLLLSWALALAGILGAMLNYGGIGMIGQPMGILELVALALTGGSLGAVVLGTPAFVAGTTTRRRSRGRNQ
;
A
#
# COMPACT_ATOMS: atom_id res chain seq x y z
N MET A 1 -2.88 -23.01 20.89
CA MET A 1 -1.61 -22.76 20.15
C MET A 1 -1.81 -22.18 18.75
N LEU A 2 -2.82 -22.63 17.98
CA LEU A 2 -3.09 -22.11 16.62
C LEU A 2 -3.40 -20.60 16.59
N SER A 3 -4.15 -20.09 17.56
CA SER A 3 -4.55 -18.68 17.64
C SER A 3 -3.36 -17.72 17.80
N ALA A 4 -2.35 -18.08 18.60
CA ALA A 4 -1.17 -17.25 18.81
C ALA A 4 -0.28 -17.16 17.56
N ARG A 5 -0.12 -18.26 16.82
CA ARG A 5 0.61 -18.25 15.52
C ARG A 5 -0.12 -17.44 14.47
N ILE A 6 -1.45 -17.59 14.35
CA ILE A 6 -2.27 -16.81 13.42
C ILE A 6 -2.21 -15.32 13.78
N ARG A 7 -2.36 -14.99 15.07
CA ARG A 7 -2.28 -13.61 15.56
C ARG A 7 -0.91 -12.98 15.28
N ALA A 8 0.18 -13.71 15.49
CA ALA A 8 1.53 -13.24 15.19
C ALA A 8 1.79 -13.08 13.68
N LEU A 9 1.13 -13.90 12.84
CA LEU A 9 1.22 -13.80 11.38
C LEU A 9 0.40 -12.62 10.83
N LEU A 10 -0.76 -12.35 11.43
CA LEU A 10 -1.63 -11.24 11.05
C LEU A 10 -1.11 -9.89 11.54
N LEU A 11 -0.76 -9.78 12.83
CA LEU A 11 -0.42 -8.51 13.48
C LEU A 11 1.09 -8.24 13.56
N GLY A 12 1.93 -9.23 13.26
CA GLY A 12 3.38 -9.14 13.47
C GLY A 12 3.79 -9.55 14.88
N LYS A 13 5.10 -9.74 15.07
CA LYS A 13 5.67 -10.30 16.32
C LYS A 13 5.95 -9.24 17.39
N ASP A 14 6.07 -7.97 17.01
CA ASP A 14 6.51 -6.90 17.91
C ASP A 14 5.54 -5.71 17.83
N SER A 15 5.02 -5.31 19.00
CA SER A 15 4.08 -4.20 19.13
C SER A 15 4.74 -2.83 18.89
N ALA A 16 6.03 -2.68 19.23
CA ALA A 16 6.78 -1.45 19.01
C ALA A 16 7.07 -1.25 17.52
N ALA A 17 7.50 -2.32 16.84
CA ALA A 17 7.66 -2.31 15.39
C ALA A 17 6.32 -2.06 14.66
N SER A 18 5.24 -2.68 15.12
CA SER A 18 3.90 -2.49 14.53
C SER A 18 3.43 -1.04 14.62
N LYS A 19 3.65 -0.35 15.74
CA LYS A 19 3.33 1.09 15.88
C LYS A 19 4.12 1.96 14.91
N ARG A 20 5.43 1.70 14.74
CA ARG A 20 6.28 2.45 13.79
C ARG A 20 5.81 2.27 12.34
N TRP A 21 5.47 1.05 11.97
CA TRP A 21 4.97 0.74 10.62
C TRP A 21 3.54 1.23 10.38
N ALA A 22 2.70 1.30 11.42
CA ALA A 22 1.41 1.96 11.34
C ALA A 22 1.58 3.47 11.09
N ALA A 23 2.50 4.13 11.81
CA ALA A 23 2.85 5.53 11.54
C ALA A 23 3.42 5.71 10.13
N ALA A 24 4.25 4.78 9.66
CA ALA A 24 4.74 4.78 8.28
C ALA A 24 3.60 4.63 7.26
N ALA A 25 2.58 3.82 7.54
CA ALA A 25 1.41 3.69 6.67
C ALA A 25 0.60 4.97 6.59
N VAL A 26 0.41 5.67 7.72
CA VAL A 26 -0.21 7.00 7.75
C VAL A 26 0.64 8.00 6.96
N ALA A 27 1.96 7.99 7.16
CA ALA A 27 2.87 8.87 6.41
C ALA A 27 2.82 8.58 4.90
N VAL A 28 2.78 7.31 4.49
CA VAL A 28 2.59 6.92 3.09
C VAL A 28 1.27 7.45 2.56
N ALA A 29 0.16 7.32 3.31
CA ALA A 29 -1.13 7.87 2.89
C ALA A 29 -1.05 9.38 2.64
N VAL A 30 -0.49 10.13 3.59
CA VAL A 30 -0.38 11.60 3.53
C VAL A 30 0.57 12.05 2.42
N LEU A 31 1.75 11.45 2.32
CA LEU A 31 2.75 11.79 1.31
C LEU A 31 2.25 11.45 -0.10
N SER A 32 1.59 10.31 -0.26
CA SER A 32 0.98 9.93 -1.53
C SER A 32 -0.13 10.91 -1.90
N PHE A 33 -0.94 11.29 -0.91
CA PHE A 33 -1.98 12.28 -1.13
C PHE A 33 -1.40 13.63 -1.59
N GLY A 34 -0.41 14.16 -0.87
CA GLY A 34 0.24 15.42 -1.21
C GLY A 34 0.99 15.40 -2.54
N TYR A 35 1.70 14.30 -2.83
CA TYR A 35 2.42 14.11 -4.09
C TYR A 35 1.50 14.18 -5.29
N PHE A 36 0.39 13.43 -5.27
CA PHE A 36 -0.56 13.44 -6.38
C PHE A 36 -1.39 14.73 -6.46
N ALA A 37 -1.68 15.39 -5.33
CA ALA A 37 -2.28 16.72 -5.32
C ALA A 37 -1.38 17.76 -5.99
N ALA A 38 -0.08 17.74 -5.67
CA ALA A 38 0.91 18.64 -6.27
C ALA A 38 1.09 18.37 -7.77
N LEU A 39 1.19 17.11 -8.19
CA LEU A 39 1.24 16.75 -9.60
C LEU A 39 0.01 17.25 -10.38
N LYS A 40 -1.19 17.09 -9.81
CA LYS A 40 -2.43 17.59 -10.41
C LYS A 40 -2.42 19.11 -10.58
N GLY A 41 -1.98 19.84 -9.56
CA GLY A 41 -1.90 21.31 -9.58
C GLY A 41 -0.82 21.86 -10.51
N LEU A 42 0.32 21.17 -10.65
CA LEU A 42 1.44 21.62 -11.49
C LEU A 42 1.24 21.35 -12.97
N THR A 43 0.53 20.29 -13.32
CA THR A 43 0.50 19.82 -14.72
C THR A 43 -0.80 20.15 -15.45
N GLY A 44 -1.97 20.22 -14.81
CA GLY A 44 -3.23 20.59 -15.48
C GLY A 44 -3.62 19.72 -16.71
N PHE A 45 -3.00 18.55 -16.88
CA PHE A 45 -2.83 17.91 -18.19
C PHE A 45 -3.59 16.56 -18.28
N GLU A 46 -4.26 16.29 -19.40
CA GLU A 46 -4.93 15.03 -19.72
C GLU A 46 -3.91 13.93 -20.07
N TRP A 47 -3.79 12.87 -19.26
CA TRP A 47 -2.80 11.80 -19.50
C TRP A 47 -3.27 10.39 -19.14
N PRO A 48 -3.68 9.59 -20.13
CA PRO A 48 -3.82 8.14 -19.95
C PRO A 48 -2.46 7.43 -19.82
N PHE A 49 -1.44 7.85 -20.60
CA PHE A 49 -0.18 7.11 -20.74
C PHE A 49 0.82 7.35 -19.59
N HIS A 50 0.94 8.59 -19.10
CA HIS A 50 1.79 8.87 -17.94
C HIS A 50 1.19 8.32 -16.64
N LEU A 51 -0.14 8.24 -16.54
CA LEU A 51 -0.82 7.62 -15.39
C LEU A 51 -0.30 6.20 -15.13
N PHE A 52 -0.09 5.43 -16.21
CA PHE A 52 0.34 4.04 -16.12
C PHE A 52 1.79 3.91 -15.61
N LEU A 53 2.73 4.72 -16.13
CA LEU A 53 4.12 4.72 -15.65
C LEU A 53 4.23 5.18 -14.19
N TRP A 54 3.49 6.21 -13.80
CA TRP A 54 3.45 6.67 -12.40
C TRP A 54 2.84 5.61 -11.49
N TRP A 55 1.82 4.90 -11.96
CA TRP A 55 1.22 3.79 -11.24
C TRP A 55 2.20 2.63 -11.01
N GLU A 56 2.95 2.21 -12.03
CA GLU A 56 3.94 1.14 -11.90
C GLU A 56 5.07 1.50 -10.93
N GLY A 57 5.64 2.70 -11.07
CA GLY A 57 6.68 3.19 -10.15
C GLY A 57 6.18 3.29 -8.71
N TYR A 58 4.94 3.73 -8.52
CA TYR A 58 4.30 3.82 -7.21
C TYR A 58 3.99 2.44 -6.61
N ALA A 59 3.49 1.51 -7.41
CA ALA A 59 3.26 0.11 -7.01
C ALA A 59 4.57 -0.57 -6.60
N LEU A 60 5.68 -0.33 -7.33
CA LEU A 60 7.01 -0.81 -6.97
C LEU A 60 7.48 -0.22 -5.63
N LEU A 61 7.34 1.09 -5.43
CA LEU A 61 7.69 1.74 -4.16
C LEU A 61 6.92 1.15 -2.98
N LEU A 62 5.60 0.99 -3.13
CA LEU A 62 4.76 0.33 -2.12
C LEU A 62 5.21 -1.11 -1.88
N GLY A 63 5.47 -1.87 -2.93
CA GLY A 63 5.96 -3.24 -2.85
C GLY A 63 7.27 -3.34 -2.05
N VAL A 64 8.22 -2.43 -2.27
CA VAL A 64 9.48 -2.36 -1.51
C VAL A 64 9.22 -2.05 -0.04
N LEU A 65 8.41 -1.03 0.26
CA LEU A 65 8.09 -0.66 1.64
C LEU A 65 7.40 -1.81 2.40
N ILE A 66 6.44 -2.48 1.74
CA ILE A 66 5.74 -3.63 2.30
C ILE A 66 6.70 -4.80 2.51
N THR A 67 7.61 -5.05 1.57
CA THR A 67 8.64 -6.10 1.69
C THR A 67 9.55 -5.84 2.89
N ILE A 68 10.01 -4.60 3.07
CA ILE A 68 10.84 -4.19 4.22
C ILE A 68 10.05 -4.36 5.53
N GLN A 69 8.79 -3.92 5.55
CA GLN A 69 7.90 -4.08 6.71
C GLN A 69 7.69 -5.54 7.06
N ALA A 70 7.42 -6.39 6.08
CA ALA A 70 7.19 -7.82 6.27
C ALA A 70 8.48 -8.55 6.70
N TYR A 71 9.63 -8.12 6.20
CA TYR A 71 10.93 -8.60 6.69
C TYR A 71 11.15 -8.25 8.17
N ALA A 72 10.89 -7.00 8.56
CA ALA A 72 11.12 -6.52 9.91
C ALA A 72 10.09 -7.06 10.93
N ASN A 73 8.80 -6.87 10.66
CA ASN A 73 7.71 -7.18 11.59
C ASN A 73 7.01 -8.51 11.27
N GLY A 74 6.80 -8.80 9.98
CA GLY A 74 6.14 -10.03 9.53
C GLY A 74 4.64 -10.10 9.76
N GLY A 75 3.97 -8.94 9.82
CA GLY A 75 2.51 -8.86 9.95
C GLY A 75 1.82 -8.60 8.62
N LEU A 76 0.96 -9.53 8.19
CA LEU A 76 0.21 -9.46 6.93
C LEU A 76 -0.83 -8.32 6.91
N LEU A 77 -1.56 -8.11 8.00
CA LEU A 77 -2.55 -7.03 8.06
C LEU A 77 -1.90 -5.66 7.90
N LEU A 78 -0.68 -5.51 8.40
CA LEU A 78 0.07 -4.27 8.28
C LEU A 78 0.62 -4.07 6.86
N SER A 79 0.99 -5.16 6.18
CA SER A 79 1.31 -5.16 4.75
C SER A 79 0.11 -4.73 3.91
N TRP A 80 -1.08 -5.25 4.21
CA TRP A 80 -2.33 -4.86 3.55
C TRP A 80 -2.72 -3.42 3.87
N ALA A 81 -2.55 -2.97 5.12
CA ALA A 81 -2.85 -1.60 5.50
C ALA A 81 -1.95 -0.58 4.78
N LEU A 82 -0.66 -0.89 4.61
CA LEU A 82 0.28 -0.07 3.83
C LEU A 82 -0.13 0.03 2.36
N ALA A 83 -0.47 -1.10 1.75
CA ALA A 83 -0.92 -1.15 0.36
C ALA A 83 -2.23 -0.38 0.18
N LEU A 84 -3.21 -0.63 1.05
CA LEU A 84 -4.50 0.07 1.07
C LEU A 84 -4.29 1.57 1.18
N ALA A 85 -3.55 2.01 2.19
CA ALA A 85 -3.29 3.44 2.44
C ALA A 85 -2.68 4.14 1.23
N GLY A 86 -1.73 3.50 0.56
CA GLY A 86 -1.11 4.05 -0.63
C GLY A 86 -2.07 4.15 -1.82
N ILE A 87 -2.76 3.06 -2.13
CA ILE A 87 -3.70 3.01 -3.27
C ILE A 87 -4.87 3.97 -3.06
N LEU A 88 -5.38 4.07 -1.83
CA LEU A 88 -6.49 4.94 -1.48
C LEU A 88 -6.08 6.42 -1.65
N GLY A 89 -4.88 6.81 -1.22
CA GLY A 89 -4.32 8.14 -1.44
C GLY A 89 -4.15 8.49 -2.93
N ALA A 90 -3.75 7.50 -3.76
CA ALA A 90 -3.66 7.66 -5.20
C ALA A 90 -5.04 7.83 -5.85
N MET A 91 -5.99 6.93 -5.56
CA MET A 91 -7.33 6.95 -6.16
C MET A 91 -8.13 8.20 -5.79
N LEU A 92 -8.03 8.68 -4.55
CA LEU A 92 -8.69 9.91 -4.11
C LEU A 92 -8.15 11.16 -4.80
N ASN A 93 -6.87 11.18 -5.19
CA ASN A 93 -6.28 12.35 -5.86
C ASN A 93 -6.55 12.41 -7.35
N TYR A 94 -6.42 11.27 -8.03
CA TYR A 94 -6.75 11.21 -9.45
C TYR A 94 -8.24 11.41 -9.68
N GLY A 95 -9.09 11.06 -8.70
CA GLY A 95 -10.52 11.02 -8.89
C GLY A 95 -10.86 9.93 -9.92
N GLY A 96 -12.04 9.34 -9.86
CA GLY A 96 -12.58 8.55 -10.98
C GLY A 96 -12.73 9.33 -12.31
N ILE A 97 -12.23 10.57 -12.36
CA ILE A 97 -12.33 11.56 -13.42
C ILE A 97 -11.43 11.21 -14.61
N GLY A 98 -10.36 10.43 -14.44
CA GLY A 98 -9.49 9.99 -15.54
C GLY A 98 -9.94 8.71 -16.27
N MET A 99 -10.80 7.89 -15.66
CA MET A 99 -11.19 6.58 -16.24
C MET A 99 -12.55 6.59 -16.93
N ILE A 100 -13.43 7.55 -16.61
CA ILE A 100 -14.83 7.57 -17.09
C ILE A 100 -15.21 8.92 -17.74
N GLY A 101 -14.32 9.93 -17.72
CA GLY A 101 -14.58 11.22 -18.35
C GLY A 101 -15.76 12.02 -17.75
N GLN A 102 -16.30 11.57 -16.60
CA GLN A 102 -17.43 12.19 -15.92
C GLN A 102 -17.08 12.56 -14.47
N PRO A 103 -17.58 13.69 -13.96
CA PRO A 103 -17.42 14.06 -12.56
C PRO A 103 -18.19 13.07 -11.68
N MET A 104 -17.44 12.36 -10.83
CA MET A 104 -17.97 11.34 -9.93
C MET A 104 -18.38 11.97 -8.59
N GLY A 105 -19.48 11.50 -7.98
CA GLY A 105 -19.89 11.98 -6.67
C GLY A 105 -18.87 11.63 -5.57
N ILE A 106 -18.79 12.42 -4.50
CA ILE A 106 -17.83 12.17 -3.39
C ILE A 106 -18.02 10.76 -2.81
N LEU A 107 -19.27 10.31 -2.64
CA LEU A 107 -19.57 8.99 -2.09
C LEU A 107 -19.11 7.86 -3.03
N GLU A 108 -19.34 8.01 -4.33
CA GLU A 108 -18.91 7.06 -5.36
C GLU A 108 -17.40 6.98 -5.46
N LEU A 109 -16.72 8.13 -5.37
CA LEU A 109 -15.26 8.20 -5.34
C LEU A 109 -14.68 7.46 -4.14
N VAL A 110 -15.26 7.66 -2.96
CA VAL A 110 -14.84 6.96 -1.74
C VAL A 110 -15.10 5.46 -1.86
N ALA A 111 -16.26 5.05 -2.36
CA ALA A 111 -16.60 3.64 -2.58
C ALA A 111 -15.65 2.97 -3.59
N LEU A 112 -15.34 3.65 -4.70
CA LEU A 112 -14.39 3.19 -5.69
C LEU A 112 -12.98 3.07 -5.11
N ALA A 113 -12.52 4.09 -4.37
CA ALA A 113 -11.21 4.09 -3.73
C ALA A 113 -11.07 2.99 -2.67
N LEU A 114 -12.14 2.72 -1.90
CA LEU A 114 -12.15 1.62 -0.94
C LEU A 114 -12.12 0.26 -1.63
N THR A 115 -12.91 0.08 -2.69
CA THR A 115 -12.98 -1.19 -3.44
C THR A 115 -11.67 -1.48 -4.15
N GLY A 116 -11.17 -0.51 -4.93
CA GLY A 116 -9.89 -0.61 -5.64
C GLY A 116 -8.70 -0.69 -4.68
N GLY A 117 -8.73 0.08 -3.59
CA GLY A 117 -7.74 0.00 -2.52
C GLY A 117 -7.71 -1.36 -1.85
N SER A 118 -8.86 -1.98 -1.57
CA SER A 118 -8.93 -3.31 -0.97
C SER A 118 -8.41 -4.39 -1.92
N LEU A 119 -8.81 -4.34 -3.20
CA LEU A 119 -8.31 -5.27 -4.21
C LEU A 119 -6.80 -5.14 -4.40
N GLY A 120 -6.32 -3.92 -4.59
CA GLY A 120 -4.89 -3.69 -4.75
C GLY A 120 -4.10 -4.02 -3.47
N ALA A 121 -4.69 -3.87 -2.27
CA ALA A 121 -4.05 -4.31 -1.03
C ALA A 121 -3.81 -5.82 -0.99
N VAL A 122 -4.74 -6.62 -1.50
CA VAL A 122 -4.55 -8.06 -1.63
C VAL A 122 -3.50 -8.38 -2.70
N VAL A 123 -3.61 -7.73 -3.87
CA VAL A 123 -2.76 -8.00 -5.05
C VAL A 123 -1.31 -7.57 -4.85
N LEU A 124 -1.05 -6.40 -4.25
CA LEU A 124 0.30 -5.89 -3.97
C LEU A 124 0.82 -6.31 -2.59
N GLY A 125 -0.05 -6.26 -1.58
CA GLY A 125 0.34 -6.51 -0.19
C GLY A 125 0.71 -7.96 0.07
N THR A 126 0.01 -8.92 -0.54
CA THR A 126 0.26 -10.35 -0.31
C THR A 126 1.59 -10.82 -0.91
N PRO A 127 1.92 -10.55 -2.19
CA PRO A 127 3.21 -10.94 -2.76
C PRO A 127 4.40 -10.25 -2.07
N ALA A 128 4.29 -8.95 -1.77
CA ALA A 128 5.35 -8.22 -1.06
C ALA A 128 5.56 -8.76 0.37
N PHE A 129 4.48 -9.14 1.05
CA PHE A 129 4.58 -9.84 2.33
C PHE A 129 5.31 -11.18 2.22
N VAL A 130 4.95 -12.00 1.22
CA VAL A 130 5.60 -13.29 0.96
C VAL A 130 7.09 -13.09 0.66
N ALA A 131 7.44 -12.09 -0.16
CA ALA A 131 8.83 -11.75 -0.46
C ALA A 131 9.60 -11.39 0.82
N GLY A 132 9.09 -10.46 1.63
CA GLY A 132 9.75 -10.02 2.85
C GLY A 132 9.94 -11.14 3.88
N THR A 133 8.90 -11.95 4.09
CA THR A 133 8.95 -13.07 5.04
C THR A 133 9.83 -14.22 4.56
N THR A 134 9.85 -14.52 3.26
CA THR A 134 10.72 -15.56 2.68
C THR A 134 12.18 -15.17 2.79
N THR A 135 12.52 -13.92 2.45
CA THR A 135 13.89 -13.39 2.58
C THR A 135 14.36 -13.45 4.04
N ARG A 136 13.50 -13.07 4.99
CA ARG A 136 13.79 -13.18 6.43
C ARG A 136 14.11 -14.62 6.86
N ARG A 137 13.36 -15.60 6.36
CA ARG A 137 13.59 -17.02 6.69
C ARG A 137 14.94 -17.49 6.16
N ARG A 138 15.28 -17.14 4.90
CA ARG A 138 16.57 -17.48 4.29
C ARG A 138 17.75 -16.88 5.05
N SER A 139 17.68 -15.60 5.42
CA SER A 139 18.76 -14.93 6.17
C SER A 139 18.98 -15.55 7.56
N ARG A 140 17.92 -16.03 8.21
CA ARG A 140 18.03 -16.68 9.53
C ARG A 140 18.52 -18.13 9.46
N GLY A 141 18.19 -18.85 8.39
CA GLY A 141 18.67 -20.21 8.17
C GLY A 141 20.13 -20.30 7.71
N ARG A 142 20.73 -19.20 7.24
CA ARG A 142 22.17 -19.13 6.90
C ARG A 142 23.09 -18.85 8.09
N ASN A 143 22.55 -18.38 9.21
CA ASN A 143 23.30 -18.02 10.42
C ASN A 143 23.18 -19.10 11.52
N GLN A 144 22.79 -20.31 11.15
CA GLN A 144 22.78 -21.53 11.97
C GLN A 144 23.68 -22.55 11.31
#